data_AF-A0A7W7M8V7-F1
#
_entry.id   AF-A0A7W7M8V7-F1
#
_cell.length_a   1.000
_cell.length_b   1.000
_cell.length_c   1.000
_cell.angle_alpha   90.00
_cell.angle_beta   90.00
_cell.angle_gamma   90.00
#
_symmetry.space_group_name_H-M   'P 1'
#
loop_
_entity.id
_entity.type
_entity.pdbx_description
1 polymer ?
#
loop_
_entity_poly.entity_id
_entity_poly.type
_entity_poly.pdbx_seq_one_letter_code
_entity_poly.pdbx_strand_id
1 'polypeptide(L)'
;MPLAPGDLFAVPLPDGFGALQVTALTPDGAVVCLLDWHSAGLFTADDVAEAGLFRLTHHGHTGGRQTVHVSEPPPGEFLLVGNGPVADRPTGTNVFCALAARAGVAEADADRWFDEWRDF
;
A
#
# COMPACT_ATOMS: atom_id res chain seq x y z
N MET A 1 -19.92 10.62 -2.04
CA MET A 1 -19.14 10.50 -3.30
C MET A 1 -18.84 9.02 -3.51
N PRO A 2 -19.00 8.46 -4.72
CA PRO A 2 -18.59 7.08 -4.96
C PRO A 2 -17.06 6.96 -4.89
N LEU A 3 -16.55 5.90 -4.26
CA LEU A 3 -15.12 5.60 -4.22
C LEU A 3 -14.64 5.05 -5.57
N ALA A 4 -13.38 5.30 -5.89
CA ALA A 4 -12.67 4.71 -7.02
C ALA A 4 -11.30 4.17 -6.58
N PRO A 5 -10.77 3.12 -7.24
CA PRO A 5 -9.36 2.76 -7.09
C PRO A 5 -8.48 3.96 -7.46
N GLY A 6 -7.43 4.16 -6.66
CA GLY A 6 -6.52 5.30 -6.73
C GLY A 6 -6.92 6.48 -5.85
N ASP A 7 -8.15 6.52 -5.31
CA ASP A 7 -8.58 7.60 -4.43
C ASP A 7 -7.66 7.72 -3.23
N LEU A 8 -7.17 8.94 -3.00
CA LEU A 8 -6.25 9.29 -1.92
C LEU A 8 -6.97 10.13 -0.89
N PHE A 9 -6.89 9.68 0.36
CA PHE A 9 -7.45 10.35 1.52
C PHE A 9 -6.33 10.83 2.45
N ALA A 10 -6.46 12.07 2.92
CA ALA A 10 -5.75 12.54 4.10
C ALA A 10 -6.51 12.08 5.35
N VAL A 11 -5.82 11.27 6.16
CA VAL A 11 -6.33 10.73 7.43
C VAL A 11 -5.77 11.59 8.56
N PRO A 12 -6.62 12.26 9.35
CA PRO A 12 -6.15 13.09 10.45
C PRO A 12 -5.46 12.25 11.54
N LEU A 13 -4.29 12.71 11.97
CA LEU A 13 -3.49 12.19 13.07
C LEU A 13 -3.26 13.29 14.11
N PRO A 14 -2.88 12.97 15.36
CA PRO A 14 -2.65 13.98 16.40
C PRO A 14 -1.66 15.10 16.03
N ASP A 15 -0.69 14.81 15.17
CA ASP A 15 0.40 15.69 14.76
C ASP A 15 0.43 15.98 13.24
N GLY A 16 -0.66 15.70 12.52
CA GLY A 16 -0.76 15.98 11.10
C GLY A 16 -1.69 15.04 10.35
N PHE A 17 -1.23 14.52 9.22
CA PHE A 17 -1.98 13.65 8.34
C PHE A 17 -1.14 12.47 7.87
N GLY A 18 -1.78 11.31 7.79
CA GLY A 18 -1.30 10.15 7.03
C GLY A 18 -2.02 10.04 5.68
N ALA A 19 -1.45 9.27 4.76
CA ALA A 19 -2.05 9.01 3.46
C ALA A 19 -2.65 7.61 3.39
N LEU A 20 -3.92 7.53 2.97
CA LEU A 20 -4.65 6.29 2.70
C LEU A 20 -5.03 6.24 1.23
N GLN A 21 -4.85 5.09 0.58
CA GLN A 21 -5.26 4.88 -0.80
C GLN A 21 -6.27 3.75 -0.93
N VAL A 22 -7.31 3.96 -1.75
CA VAL A 22 -8.17 2.88 -2.21
C VAL A 22 -7.44 2.10 -3.32
N THR A 23 -7.13 0.84 -3.07
CA THR A 23 -6.42 -0.01 -4.04
C THR A 23 -7.35 -0.79 -4.96
N ALA A 24 -8.55 -1.15 -4.46
CA ALA A 24 -9.53 -1.90 -5.22
C ALA A 24 -10.94 -1.70 -4.65
N LEU A 25 -11.95 -1.97 -5.47
CA LEU A 25 -13.34 -2.07 -5.05
C LEU A 25 -13.77 -3.54 -5.06
N THR A 26 -14.71 -3.87 -4.18
CA THR A 26 -15.33 -5.19 -4.05
C THR A 26 -16.85 -5.01 -4.03
N PRO A 27 -17.66 -6.06 -4.24
CA PRO A 27 -19.12 -5.96 -4.12
C PRO A 27 -19.59 -5.41 -2.77
N ASP A 28 -18.83 -5.69 -1.70
CA ASP A 28 -19.22 -5.39 -0.32
C ASP A 28 -18.41 -4.24 0.32
N GLY A 29 -17.63 -3.49 -0.46
CA GLY A 29 -16.77 -2.44 0.09
C GLY A 29 -15.53 -2.12 -0.74
N ALA A 30 -14.48 -1.62 -0.08
CA ALA A 30 -13.21 -1.25 -0.69
C ALA A 30 -12.03 -1.95 -0.01
N VAL A 31 -10.93 -2.12 -0.75
CA VAL A 31 -9.63 -2.52 -0.21
C VAL A 31 -8.76 -1.29 -0.15
N VAL A 32 -8.29 -0.94 1.04
CA VAL A 32 -7.47 0.26 1.29
C VAL A 32 -6.10 -0.11 1.83
N CYS A 33 -5.13 0.79 1.66
CA CYS A 33 -3.81 0.70 2.27
C CYS A 33 -3.39 2.05 2.86
N LEU A 34 -2.50 2.01 3.84
CA LEU A 34 -1.76 3.19 4.26
C LEU A 34 -0.49 3.31 3.44
N LEU A 35 -0.13 4.53 3.04
CA LEU A 35 1.15 4.83 2.41
C LEU A 35 2.19 5.16 3.48
N ASP A 36 3.46 4.89 3.19
CA ASP A 36 4.61 5.23 4.02
C ASP A 36 4.93 6.73 3.90
N TRP A 37 3.95 7.55 4.32
CA TRP A 37 3.97 8.99 4.19
C TRP A 37 3.22 9.67 5.33
N HIS A 38 3.76 10.78 5.81
CA HIS A 38 3.12 11.64 6.79
C HIS A 38 3.53 13.11 6.59
N SER A 39 2.65 14.03 6.94
CA SER A 39 2.93 15.48 6.88
C SER A 39 2.20 16.24 7.98
N ALA A 40 2.77 17.37 8.43
CA ALA A 40 2.15 18.22 9.44
C ALA A 40 0.91 18.99 8.94
N GLY A 41 0.76 19.12 7.61
CA GLY A 41 -0.36 19.77 6.95
C GLY A 41 -0.95 18.91 5.85
N LEU A 42 -2.00 19.41 5.19
CA LEU A 42 -2.57 18.74 4.03
C LEU A 42 -1.55 18.60 2.90
N PHE A 43 -1.68 17.50 2.16
CA PHE A 43 -0.85 17.14 1.04
C PHE A 43 -1.70 17.00 -0.23
N THR A 44 -1.03 16.97 -1.37
CA THR A 44 -1.59 16.72 -2.70
C THR A 44 -1.28 15.30 -3.16
N ALA A 45 -1.94 14.84 -4.22
CA ALA A 45 -1.62 13.54 -4.82
C ALA A 45 -0.14 13.47 -5.30
N ASP A 46 0.42 14.58 -5.77
CA ASP A 46 1.81 14.64 -6.24
C ASP A 46 2.81 14.47 -5.09
N ASP A 47 2.50 15.00 -3.90
CA ASP A 47 3.36 14.86 -2.71
C ASP A 47 3.53 13.39 -2.30
N VAL A 48 2.55 12.53 -2.61
CA VAL A 48 2.54 11.12 -2.23
C VAL A 48 2.73 10.17 -3.40
N ALA A 49 3.02 10.67 -4.60
CA ALA A 49 3.12 9.86 -5.82
C ALA A 49 4.19 8.77 -5.72
N GLU A 50 5.30 9.06 -5.03
CA GLU A 50 6.42 8.15 -4.82
C GLU A 50 6.34 7.40 -3.47
N ALA A 51 5.28 7.62 -2.69
CA ALA A 51 5.13 6.97 -1.39
C ALA A 51 4.86 5.47 -1.58
N GLY A 52 5.69 4.64 -0.94
CA GLY A 52 5.47 3.21 -0.90
C GLY A 52 4.29 2.84 0.00
N LEU A 53 3.89 1.57 -0.03
CA LEU A 53 2.95 1.03 0.96
C LEU A 53 3.60 0.99 2.34
N PHE A 54 2.90 1.46 3.37
CA PHE A 54 3.35 1.41 4.76
C PHE A 54 3.64 -0.03 5.17
N ARG A 55 4.77 -0.22 5.86
CA ARG A 55 5.22 -1.52 6.36
C ARG A 55 5.38 -1.46 7.86
N LEU A 56 4.54 -2.21 8.58
CA LEU A 56 4.72 -2.38 10.01
C LEU A 56 5.94 -3.27 10.25
N THR A 57 6.99 -2.74 10.85
CA THR A 57 8.14 -3.53 11.30
C THR A 57 8.01 -3.80 12.80
N HIS A 58 8.17 -5.04 13.23
CA HIS A 58 8.12 -5.41 14.65
C HIS A 58 9.29 -6.32 14.98
N HIS A 59 10.17 -5.85 15.86
CA HIS A 59 11.33 -6.54 16.46
C HIS A 59 12.01 -7.61 15.59
N GLY A 60 12.55 -7.21 14.42
CA GLY A 60 13.36 -8.08 13.57
C GLY A 60 12.60 -8.81 12.46
N HIS A 61 11.27 -8.66 12.40
CA HIS A 61 10.47 -9.10 11.26
C HIS A 61 10.00 -7.90 10.45
N THR A 62 10.33 -7.88 9.15
CA THR A 62 9.68 -6.95 8.22
C THR A 62 8.27 -7.45 8.00
N GLY A 63 7.27 -6.78 8.58
CA GLY A 63 5.87 -7.14 8.35
C GLY A 63 5.47 -6.92 6.89
N GLY A 64 4.51 -7.72 6.44
CA GLY A 64 3.92 -7.58 5.12
C GLY A 64 3.23 -6.23 4.95
N ARG A 65 3.18 -5.74 3.71
CA ARG A 65 2.37 -4.58 3.33
C ARG A 65 0.92 -4.86 3.73
N GLN A 66 0.29 -3.98 4.51
CA GLN A 66 -1.05 -4.21 5.05
C GLN A 66 -2.09 -3.55 4.14
N THR A 67 -2.99 -4.36 3.59
CA THR A 67 -4.24 -3.88 3.00
C THR A 67 -5.40 -4.31 3.89
N VAL A 68 -6.40 -3.46 4.06
CA VAL A 68 -7.58 -3.72 4.88
C VAL A 68 -8.82 -3.64 4.00
N HIS A 69 -9.75 -4.58 4.18
CA HIS A 69 -11.08 -4.48 3.59
C HIS A 69 -11.98 -3.65 4.50
N VAL A 70 -12.67 -2.66 3.92
CA VAL A 70 -13.60 -1.78 4.61
C VAL A 70 -14.93 -1.79 3.89
N SER A 71 -16.00 -2.10 4.62
CA SER A 71 -17.38 -2.13 4.11
C SER A 71 -18.14 -0.82 4.35
N GLU A 72 -17.65 0.01 5.26
CA GLU A 72 -18.25 1.28 5.62
C GLU A 72 -17.63 2.44 4.81
N PRO A 73 -18.38 3.52 4.57
CA PRO A 73 -17.82 4.71 3.93
C PRO A 73 -16.70 5.32 4.79
N PRO A 74 -15.75 6.07 4.18
CA PRO A 74 -14.75 6.79 4.94
C PRO A 74 -15.39 7.73 5.97
N PRO A 75 -14.80 7.87 7.18
CA PRO A 75 -15.24 8.86 8.17
C PRO A 75 -15.29 10.27 7.58
N GLY A 76 -16.18 11.12 8.08
CA GLY A 76 -16.42 12.46 7.53
C GLY A 76 -15.21 13.40 7.65
N GLU A 77 -14.30 13.11 8.56
CA GLU A 77 -13.03 13.79 8.76
C GLU A 77 -11.93 13.34 7.79
N PHE A 78 -12.14 12.27 7.01
CA PHE A 78 -11.19 11.85 5.98
C PHE A 78 -11.40 12.72 4.75
N LEU A 79 -10.35 13.40 4.34
CA LEU A 79 -10.43 14.36 3.24
C LEU A 79 -9.91 13.72 1.96
N LEU A 80 -10.76 13.61 0.94
CA LEU A 80 -10.28 13.23 -0.39
C LEU A 80 -9.38 14.33 -0.92
N VAL A 81 -8.10 14.01 -1.14
CA VAL A 81 -7.10 14.96 -1.64
C VAL A 81 -6.82 14.80 -3.13
N GLY A 82 -7.22 13.67 -3.71
CA GLY A 82 -7.06 13.42 -5.14
C GLY A 82 -7.19 11.95 -5.49
N ASN A 83 -6.65 11.61 -6.66
CA ASN A 83 -6.56 10.24 -7.16
C ASN A 83 -5.15 10.07 -7.75
N GLY A 84 -4.51 8.95 -7.48
CA GLY A 84 -3.17 8.63 -7.96
C GLY A 84 -3.09 7.20 -8.49
N PRO A 85 -2.00 6.83 -9.19
CA PRO A 85 -1.77 5.46 -9.57
C PRO A 85 -1.83 4.56 -8.33
N VAL A 86 -2.57 3.45 -8.42
CA VAL A 86 -2.68 2.51 -7.31
C VAL A 86 -1.30 1.98 -6.98
N ALA A 87 -0.84 2.21 -5.76
CA ALA A 87 0.43 1.70 -5.27
C ALA A 87 0.44 0.19 -5.46
N ASP A 88 1.40 -0.28 -6.24
CA ASP A 88 1.38 -1.63 -6.77
C ASP A 88 1.26 -2.64 -5.62
N ARG A 89 0.19 -3.45 -5.64
CA ARG A 89 0.15 -4.69 -4.84
C ARG A 89 1.37 -5.47 -5.30
N PRO A 90 2.35 -5.77 -4.45
CA PRO A 90 3.36 -6.69 -4.91
C PRO A 90 2.62 -8.01 -5.12
N THR A 91 2.67 -8.52 -6.34
CA THR A 91 2.39 -9.93 -6.58
C THR A 91 3.33 -10.75 -5.69
N GLY A 92 2.98 -12.01 -5.38
CA GLY A 92 3.87 -12.89 -4.60
C GLY A 92 5.30 -12.91 -5.15
N THR A 93 5.45 -12.76 -6.47
CA THR A 93 6.70 -12.59 -7.21
C THR A 93 7.50 -11.39 -6.73
N ASN A 94 6.88 -10.21 -6.63
CA ASN A 94 7.57 -8.97 -6.22
C ASN A 94 8.04 -9.01 -4.75
N VAL A 95 7.35 -9.76 -3.89
CA VAL A 95 7.79 -9.97 -2.50
C VAL A 95 8.95 -10.96 -2.44
N PHE A 96 8.84 -12.07 -3.17
CA PHE A 96 9.88 -13.10 -3.23
C PHE A 96 11.19 -12.55 -3.80
N CYS A 97 11.15 -11.86 -4.95
CA CYS A 97 12.33 -11.31 -5.59
C CYS A 97 12.97 -10.18 -4.75
N ALA A 98 12.16 -9.37 -4.06
CA ALA A 98 12.68 -8.36 -3.13
C ALA A 98 13.37 -8.98 -1.89
N LEU A 99 12.90 -10.13 -1.41
CA LEU A 99 13.55 -10.88 -0.33
C LEU A 99 14.84 -11.55 -0.80
N ALA A 100 14.82 -12.16 -1.99
CA ALA A 100 15.97 -12.80 -2.61
C ALA A 100 17.10 -11.78 -2.88
N ALA A 101 16.77 -10.60 -3.42
CA ALA A 101 17.73 -9.52 -3.63
C ALA A 101 18.40 -9.06 -2.33
N ARG A 102 17.65 -8.99 -1.22
CA ARG A 102 18.21 -8.66 0.12
C ARG A 102 19.14 -9.74 0.66
N ALA A 103 18.93 -11.00 0.25
CA ALA A 103 19.82 -12.11 0.57
C ALA A 103 21.03 -12.21 -0.37
N GLY A 104 21.19 -11.27 -1.31
CA GLY A 104 22.28 -11.28 -2.29
C GLY A 104 22.08 -12.30 -3.43
N VAL A 105 20.85 -12.80 -3.60
CA VAL A 105 20.49 -13.71 -4.70
C VAL A 105 20.25 -12.88 -5.96
N ALA A 106 20.81 -13.33 -7.08
CA ALA A 106 20.60 -12.69 -8.37
C ALA A 106 19.12 -12.81 -8.80
N GLU A 107 18.61 -11.79 -9.49
CA GLU A 107 17.21 -11.72 -9.94
C GLU A 107 16.79 -12.96 -10.75
N ALA A 108 17.67 -13.45 -11.65
CA ALA A 108 17.41 -14.64 -12.44
C ALA A 108 17.27 -15.93 -11.61
N ASP A 109 17.96 -16.02 -10.46
CA ASP A 109 17.81 -17.15 -9.55
C ASP A 109 16.53 -17.01 -8.70
N ALA A 110 16.18 -15.78 -8.32
CA ALA A 110 14.95 -15.49 -7.59
C ALA A 110 13.69 -15.81 -8.42
N ASP A 111 13.67 -15.43 -9.70
CA ASP A 111 12.53 -15.72 -10.59
C ASP A 111 12.34 -17.22 -10.79
N ARG A 112 13.44 -17.97 -11.00
CA ARG A 112 13.40 -19.43 -11.13
C ARG A 112 12.86 -20.10 -9.86
N TRP A 113 13.35 -19.68 -8.68
CA TRP A 113 12.88 -20.26 -7.42
C TRP A 113 11.41 -19.94 -7.15
N PHE A 114 10.95 -18.74 -7.54
CA PHE A 114 9.54 -18.39 -7.42
C PHE A 114 8.66 -19.26 -8.31
N ASP A 115 9.06 -19.50 -9.56
CA ASP A 115 8.33 -20.37 -10.48
C ASP A 115 8.27 -21.82 -9.96
N GLU A 116 9.38 -22.36 -9.43
CA GLU A 116 9.41 -23.70 -8.82
C GLU A 116 8.52 -23.81 -7.57
N TRP A 117 8.40 -22.74 -6.78
CA TRP A 117 7.60 -22.73 -5.56
C TRP A 117 6.10 -22.50 -5.81
N ARG A 118 5.73 -21.78 -6.86
CA ARG A 118 4.33 -21.51 -7.22
C ARG A 118 3.60 -22.74 -7.76
N ASP A 119 4.33 -23.71 -8.30
CA ASP A 119 3.77 -24.93 -8.90
C ASP A 119 3.53 -26.08 -7.87
N PHE A 120 3.77 -25.82 -6.57
CA PHE A 120 3.45 -26.69 -5.42
C PHE A 120 2.14 -26.29 -4.73
#